data_AF-A0A511FD37-F1
#
_entry.id   AF-A0A511FD37-F1
#
_cell.length_a   1.000
_cell.length_b   1.000
_cell.length_c   1.000
_cell.angle_alpha   90.00
_cell.angle_beta   90.00
_cell.angle_gamma   90.00
#
_symmetry.space_group_name_H-M   'P 1'
#
loop_
_entity.id
_entity.type
_entity.pdbx_description
1 polymer ?
#
loop_
_entity_poly.entity_id
_entity_poly.type
_entity_poly.pdbx_seq_one_letter_code
_entity_poly.pdbx_strand_id
1 'polypeptide(L)'
;MPRAEHLTDDQVRGLLAVMAGATPLPRGNVAHQYLPSAGPDLVPLLAEAYGSERRAPVRRDLVTFAGSRVRTDPRVLELAASALRDRAPQVRGAALFLYARTEDPAVVPTLLAWSPPTEGDAGLRDRAIRAARERDVQEWVRFTAYDEIVPWSGTTEAPGSPEFCRSVDVFIREYAASLVPGLERVLGSLYLEHLAPRP
;
A
#
# COMPACT_ATOMS: atom_id res chain seq x y z
N MET A 1 -20.89 5.56 19.67
CA MET A 1 -19.74 5.52 18.73
C MET A 1 -18.61 4.77 19.42
N PRO A 2 -18.51 3.43 19.29
CA PRO A 2 -17.36 2.73 19.86
C PRO A 2 -16.12 3.11 19.04
N ARG A 3 -15.01 3.43 19.72
CA ARG A 3 -13.71 3.65 19.10
C ARG A 3 -13.40 2.42 18.24
N ALA A 4 -13.12 2.62 16.95
CA ALA A 4 -12.60 1.54 16.11
C ALA A 4 -11.31 1.04 16.78
N GLU A 5 -11.33 -0.20 17.26
CA GLU A 5 -10.14 -0.84 17.78
C GLU A 5 -9.12 -0.90 16.65
N HIS A 6 -7.96 -0.27 16.86
CA HIS A 6 -6.87 -0.36 15.90
C HIS A 6 -6.35 -1.80 15.87
N LEU A 7 -5.93 -2.25 14.69
CA LEU A 7 -5.18 -3.51 14.62
C LEU A 7 -3.93 -3.39 15.48
N THR A 8 -3.73 -4.39 16.34
CA THR A 8 -2.50 -4.55 17.11
C THR A 8 -1.32 -4.84 16.18
N ASP A 9 -0.09 -4.57 16.63
CA ASP A 9 1.10 -4.86 15.83
C ASP A 9 1.20 -6.33 15.42
N ASP A 10 0.80 -7.26 16.30
CA ASP A 10 0.79 -8.69 16.00
C ASP A 10 -0.25 -9.04 14.93
N GLN A 11 -1.42 -8.40 14.96
CA GLN A 11 -2.41 -8.53 13.90
C GLN A 11 -1.89 -7.98 12.57
N VAL A 12 -1.21 -6.83 12.59
CA VAL A 12 -0.59 -6.26 11.38
C VAL A 12 0.50 -7.20 10.85
N ARG A 13 1.41 -7.70 11.69
CA ARG A 13 2.44 -8.68 11.27
C ARG A 13 1.83 -9.95 10.70
N GLY A 14 0.81 -10.49 11.36
CA GLY A 14 0.07 -11.65 10.88
C GLY A 14 -0.59 -11.40 9.52
N LEU A 15 -1.19 -10.23 9.34
CA LEU A 15 -1.82 -9.83 8.09
C LEU A 15 -0.79 -9.68 6.96
N LEU A 16 0.34 -9.03 7.23
CA LEU A 16 1.46 -8.92 6.28
C LEU A 16 1.97 -10.31 5.87
N ALA A 17 2.05 -11.26 6.81
CA ALA A 17 2.45 -12.64 6.51
C ALA A 17 1.42 -13.38 5.63
N VAL A 18 0.12 -13.22 5.89
CA VAL A 18 -0.95 -13.78 5.04
C VAL A 18 -0.88 -13.19 3.63
N MET A 19 -0.77 -11.88 3.52
CA MET A 19 -0.68 -11.15 2.25
C MET A 19 0.59 -11.48 1.46
N ALA A 20 1.69 -11.76 2.14
CA ALA A 20 2.94 -12.16 1.50
C ALA A 20 2.76 -13.44 0.68
N GLY A 21 1.87 -14.37 1.06
CA GLY A 21 1.58 -15.59 0.29
C GLY A 21 0.58 -15.41 -0.86
N ALA A 22 -0.12 -14.29 -0.92
CA ALA A 22 -1.20 -14.05 -1.88
C ALA A 22 -0.68 -13.59 -3.27
N THR A 23 -1.50 -13.74 -4.30
CA THR A 23 -1.30 -13.06 -5.60
C THR A 23 -1.50 -11.55 -5.45
N PRO A 24 -1.02 -10.70 -6.40
CA PRO A 24 -1.04 -9.25 -6.25
C PRO A 24 -2.43 -8.66 -5.94
N LEU A 25 -3.46 -9.17 -6.62
CA LEU A 25 -4.81 -8.62 -6.54
C LEU A 25 -5.47 -8.87 -5.15
N PRO A 26 -5.56 -10.10 -4.62
CA PRO A 26 -5.99 -10.33 -3.23
C PRO A 26 -5.12 -9.60 -2.21
N ARG A 27 -3.81 -9.51 -2.42
CA ARG A 27 -2.90 -8.77 -1.53
C ARG A 27 -3.29 -7.29 -1.43
N GLY A 28 -3.54 -6.63 -2.56
CA GLY A 28 -3.99 -5.24 -2.59
C GLY A 28 -5.34 -5.05 -1.90
N ASN A 29 -6.32 -5.91 -2.20
CA ASN A 29 -7.65 -5.85 -1.60
C ASN A 29 -7.62 -5.98 -0.07
N VAL A 30 -6.90 -6.96 0.46
CA VAL A 30 -6.71 -7.15 1.91
C VAL A 30 -6.02 -5.92 2.52
N ALA A 31 -4.97 -5.40 1.88
CA ALA A 31 -4.28 -4.23 2.38
C ALA A 31 -5.17 -2.99 2.46
N HIS A 32 -5.96 -2.73 1.40
CA HIS A 32 -6.88 -1.60 1.34
C HIS A 32 -8.00 -1.67 2.38
N GLN A 33 -8.48 -2.87 2.69
CA GLN A 33 -9.54 -3.05 3.68
C GLN A 33 -9.02 -2.90 5.12
N TYR A 34 -7.89 -3.52 5.45
CA TYR A 34 -7.48 -3.69 6.85
C TYR A 34 -6.36 -2.76 7.32
N LEU A 35 -5.40 -2.40 6.46
CA LEU A 35 -4.28 -1.54 6.90
C LEU A 35 -4.67 -0.10 7.28
N PRO A 36 -5.75 0.52 6.74
CA PRO A 36 -6.19 1.82 7.24
C PRO A 36 -6.52 1.83 8.73
N SER A 37 -6.98 0.70 9.28
CA SER A 37 -7.31 0.52 10.70
C SER A 37 -6.08 0.26 11.58
N ALA A 38 -4.89 0.06 11.00
CA ALA A 38 -3.66 -0.15 11.76
C ALA A 38 -3.28 1.10 12.58
N GLY A 39 -2.61 0.87 13.72
CA GLY A 39 -2.13 1.94 14.59
C GLY A 39 -1.03 2.84 13.97
N PRO A 40 -0.43 3.71 14.79
CA PRO A 40 0.68 4.58 14.37
C PRO A 40 1.91 3.79 13.88
N ASP A 41 2.06 2.52 14.27
CA ASP A 41 3.24 1.72 13.96
C ASP A 41 3.16 0.94 12.63
N LEU A 42 2.12 1.19 11.83
CA LEU A 42 2.01 0.60 10.49
C LEU A 42 3.27 0.80 9.64
N VAL A 43 3.83 2.01 9.58
CA VAL A 43 4.98 2.31 8.72
C VAL A 43 6.26 1.58 9.20
N PRO A 44 6.62 1.61 10.50
CA PRO A 44 7.67 0.74 11.03
C PRO A 44 7.49 -0.74 10.68
N LEU A 45 6.28 -1.29 10.82
CA LEU A 45 5.99 -2.70 10.51
C LEU A 45 6.14 -3.02 9.01
N LEU A 46 5.71 -2.11 8.14
CA LEU A 46 5.94 -2.21 6.69
C LEU A 46 7.43 -2.16 6.35
N ALA A 47 8.22 -1.31 7.03
CA ALA A 47 9.66 -1.21 6.83
C ALA A 47 10.41 -2.46 7.32
N GLU A 48 10.01 -3.02 8.46
CA GLU A 48 10.49 -4.31 8.98
C GLU A 48 10.24 -5.44 7.96
N ALA A 49 9.00 -5.57 7.49
CA ALA A 49 8.63 -6.56 6.48
C ALA A 49 9.40 -6.34 5.17
N TYR A 50 9.57 -5.09 4.73
CA TYR A 50 10.31 -4.74 3.52
C TYR A 50 11.77 -5.19 3.59
N GLY A 51 12.44 -4.99 4.73
CA GLY A 51 13.85 -5.35 4.92
C GLY A 51 14.13 -6.85 4.89
N SER A 52 13.14 -7.68 5.25
CA SER A 52 13.26 -9.15 5.25
C SER A 52 12.78 -9.81 3.96
N GLU A 53 12.04 -9.11 3.10
CA GLU A 53 11.38 -9.69 1.93
C GLU A 53 12.28 -9.75 0.68
N ARG A 54 12.34 -10.93 0.04
CA ARG A 54 13.19 -11.18 -1.13
C ARG A 54 12.48 -10.93 -2.47
N ARG A 55 11.17 -11.05 -2.50
CA ARG A 55 10.34 -10.97 -3.72
C ARG A 55 9.98 -9.52 -4.02
N ALA A 56 10.46 -9.05 -5.17
CA ALA A 56 10.25 -7.67 -5.60
C ALA A 56 8.75 -7.25 -5.68
N PRO A 57 7.80 -8.10 -6.11
CA PRO A 57 6.39 -7.73 -6.09
C PRO A 57 5.86 -7.43 -4.69
N VAL A 58 6.29 -8.19 -3.67
CA VAL A 58 5.85 -7.96 -2.29
C VAL A 58 6.51 -6.71 -1.71
N ARG A 59 7.81 -6.51 -1.95
CA ARG A 59 8.49 -5.26 -1.55
C ARG A 59 7.85 -4.02 -2.17
N ARG A 60 7.48 -4.08 -3.46
CA ARG A 60 6.73 -3.01 -4.15
C ARG A 60 5.45 -2.69 -3.37
N ASP A 61 4.66 -3.71 -3.06
CA ASP A 61 3.37 -3.54 -2.39
C ASP A 61 3.51 -2.96 -0.99
N LEU A 62 4.49 -3.43 -0.21
CA LEU A 62 4.80 -2.87 1.13
C LEU A 62 5.11 -1.36 1.06
N VAL A 63 5.89 -0.93 0.07
CA VAL A 63 6.16 0.50 -0.17
C VAL A 63 4.86 1.22 -0.57
N THR A 64 4.06 0.67 -1.47
CA THR A 64 2.79 1.27 -1.89
C THR A 64 1.81 1.44 -0.73
N PHE A 65 1.71 0.45 0.17
CA PHE A 65 0.79 0.48 1.32
C PHE A 65 1.09 1.62 2.30
N ALA A 66 2.37 2.00 2.43
CA ALA A 66 2.79 3.15 3.22
C ALA A 66 2.22 4.49 2.67
N GLY A 67 1.78 4.51 1.41
CA GLY A 67 1.16 5.68 0.79
C GLY A 67 -0.07 6.19 1.52
N SER A 68 -0.81 5.34 2.23
CA SER A 68 -1.94 5.79 3.09
C SER A 68 -1.50 6.76 4.20
N ARG A 69 -0.21 6.78 4.55
CA ARG A 69 0.38 7.61 5.62
C ARG A 69 1.31 8.71 5.10
N VAL A 70 1.44 8.88 3.79
CA VAL A 70 2.43 9.79 3.18
C VAL A 70 2.33 11.25 3.67
N ARG A 71 1.13 11.70 4.06
CA ARG A 71 0.90 13.06 4.58
C ARG A 71 0.92 13.16 6.11
N THR A 72 0.97 12.04 6.82
CA THR A 72 0.78 11.98 8.28
C THR A 72 1.95 11.33 9.02
N ASP A 73 2.84 10.63 8.32
CA ASP A 73 3.97 9.92 8.91
C ASP A 73 5.26 10.18 8.12
N PRO A 74 6.24 10.92 8.68
CA PRO A 74 7.50 11.23 7.99
C PRO A 74 8.34 9.99 7.70
N ARG A 75 8.15 8.88 8.44
CA ARG A 75 8.88 7.62 8.24
C ARG A 75 8.57 6.98 6.88
N VAL A 76 7.49 7.40 6.22
CA VAL A 76 7.18 6.96 4.84
C VAL A 76 8.28 7.39 3.87
N LEU A 77 8.88 8.56 4.06
CA LEU A 77 9.96 9.03 3.19
C LEU A 77 11.29 8.32 3.47
N GLU A 78 11.51 7.86 4.70
CA GLU A 78 12.66 7.00 5.02
C GLU A 78 12.54 5.65 4.30
N LEU A 79 11.36 5.03 4.35
CA LEU A 79 11.07 3.80 3.60
C LEU A 79 11.23 4.03 2.08
N ALA A 80 10.69 5.13 1.55
CA ALA A 80 10.86 5.49 0.14
C ALA A 80 12.33 5.70 -0.24
N ALA A 81 13.13 6.38 0.59
CA ALA A 81 14.56 6.56 0.37
C ALA A 81 15.31 5.21 0.31
N SER A 82 14.95 4.26 1.18
CA SER A 82 15.48 2.90 1.11
C SER A 82 15.06 2.20 -0.19
N ALA A 83 13.80 2.36 -0.59
CA ALA A 83 13.24 1.74 -1.79
C ALA A 83 13.78 2.31 -3.12
N LEU A 84 14.24 3.57 -3.16
CA LEU A 84 14.98 4.13 -4.31
C LEU A 84 16.29 3.39 -4.60
N ARG A 85 16.85 2.71 -3.61
CA ARG A 85 18.08 1.90 -3.74
C ARG A 85 17.79 0.43 -4.05
N ASP A 86 16.53 0.06 -4.22
CA ASP A 86 16.15 -1.32 -4.52
C ASP A 86 16.67 -1.75 -5.90
N ARG A 87 17.06 -3.03 -6.00
CA ARG A 87 17.49 -3.66 -7.25
C ARG A 87 16.39 -3.72 -8.33
N ALA A 88 15.13 -3.81 -7.92
CA ALA A 88 14.00 -4.00 -8.81
C ALA A 88 13.40 -2.64 -9.25
N PRO A 89 13.31 -2.36 -10.57
CA PRO A 89 12.74 -1.10 -11.09
C PRO A 89 11.34 -0.79 -10.57
N GLN A 90 10.49 -1.81 -10.42
CA GLN A 90 9.14 -1.62 -9.88
C GLN A 90 9.12 -1.16 -8.42
N VAL A 91 10.11 -1.53 -7.60
CA VAL A 91 10.17 -1.06 -6.21
C VAL A 91 10.63 0.40 -6.17
N ARG A 92 11.59 0.77 -7.03
CA ARG A 92 12.01 2.17 -7.19
C ARG A 92 10.88 3.05 -7.71
N GLY A 93 10.08 2.54 -8.65
CA GLY A 93 8.88 3.21 -9.13
C GLY A 93 7.87 3.49 -8.02
N ALA A 94 7.63 2.52 -7.13
CA ALA A 94 6.77 2.71 -5.96
C ALA A 94 7.32 3.78 -4.99
N ALA A 95 8.65 3.84 -4.81
CA ALA A 95 9.28 4.88 -4.02
C ALA A 95 9.08 6.28 -4.61
N LEU A 96 9.31 6.43 -5.92
CA LEU A 96 9.09 7.70 -6.64
C LEU A 96 7.62 8.13 -6.59
N PHE A 97 6.70 7.18 -6.63
CA PHE A 97 5.28 7.46 -6.43
C PHE A 97 4.99 8.03 -5.03
N LEU A 98 5.60 7.48 -3.96
CA LEU A 98 5.45 8.05 -2.62
C LEU A 98 5.97 9.48 -2.55
N TYR A 99 7.13 9.76 -3.16
CA TYR A 99 7.65 11.13 -3.23
C TYR A 99 6.70 12.06 -4.00
N ALA A 100 6.17 11.64 -5.14
CA ALA A 100 5.18 12.41 -5.89
C ALA A 100 3.92 12.71 -5.06
N ARG A 101 3.43 11.71 -4.32
CA ARG A 101 2.23 11.80 -3.45
C ARG A 101 2.37 12.75 -2.27
N THR A 102 3.59 13.15 -1.91
CA THR A 102 3.77 14.18 -0.88
C THR A 102 3.17 15.52 -1.32
N GLU A 103 3.20 15.80 -2.63
CA GLU A 103 2.91 17.12 -3.19
C GLU A 103 3.69 18.23 -2.47
N ASP A 104 4.90 17.89 -2.00
CA ASP A 104 5.77 18.78 -1.23
C ASP A 104 7.06 19.08 -2.02
N PRO A 105 7.27 20.32 -2.49
CA PRO A 105 8.50 20.72 -3.17
C PRO A 105 9.78 20.47 -2.36
N ALA A 106 9.70 20.33 -1.03
CA ALA A 106 10.86 20.06 -0.17
C ALA A 106 11.52 18.71 -0.47
N VAL A 107 10.84 17.77 -1.15
CA VAL A 107 11.44 16.49 -1.56
C VAL A 107 12.27 16.58 -2.83
N VAL A 108 12.18 17.68 -3.59
CA VAL A 108 12.86 17.85 -4.88
C VAL A 108 14.38 17.74 -4.78
N PRO A 109 15.08 18.34 -3.80
CA PRO A 109 16.52 18.17 -3.64
C PRO A 109 16.93 16.70 -3.47
N THR A 110 16.17 15.93 -2.69
CA THR A 110 16.38 14.49 -2.50
C THR A 110 16.25 13.74 -3.83
N LEU A 111 15.22 14.04 -4.61
CA LEU A 111 15.02 13.43 -5.93
C LEU A 111 16.14 13.80 -6.91
N LEU A 112 16.55 15.07 -6.97
CA LEU A 112 17.65 15.51 -7.85
C LEU A 112 18.99 14.89 -7.48
N ALA A 113 19.25 14.68 -6.20
CA ALA A 113 20.47 14.03 -5.71
C ALA A 113 20.49 12.52 -5.99
N TRP A 114 19.34 11.91 -6.26
CA TRP A 114 19.27 10.50 -6.63
C TRP A 114 19.74 10.30 -8.09
N SER A 115 20.76 9.45 -8.26
CA SER A 115 21.28 9.04 -9.56
C SER A 115 20.50 7.83 -10.08
N PRO A 116 19.61 7.99 -11.07
CA PRO A 116 18.76 6.90 -11.54
C PRO A 116 19.60 5.81 -12.25
N PRO A 117 19.39 4.52 -11.95
CA PRO A 117 20.15 3.44 -12.60
C PRO A 117 19.85 3.24 -14.09
N THR A 118 18.69 3.71 -14.56
CA THR A 118 18.21 3.55 -15.94
C THR A 118 17.54 4.82 -16.45
N GLU A 119 17.40 4.96 -17.76
CA GLU A 119 16.61 6.05 -18.36
C GLU A 119 15.14 6.01 -17.94
N GLY A 120 14.56 4.81 -17.77
CA GLY A 120 13.20 4.64 -17.26
C GLY A 120 13.04 5.19 -15.85
N ASP A 121 14.02 4.94 -14.98
CA ASP A 121 14.08 5.51 -13.64
C ASP A 121 14.23 7.04 -13.67
N ALA A 122 15.05 7.58 -14.58
CA ALA A 122 15.22 9.02 -14.75
C ALA A 122 13.90 9.69 -15.18
N GLY A 123 13.18 9.10 -16.13
CA GLY A 123 11.86 9.59 -16.54
C GLY A 123 10.84 9.57 -15.41
N LEU A 124 10.85 8.55 -14.54
CA LEU A 124 10.00 8.52 -13.34
C LEU A 124 10.42 9.57 -12.32
N ARG A 125 11.72 9.80 -12.10
CA ARG A 125 12.22 10.86 -11.20
C ARG A 125 11.74 12.24 -11.63
N ASP A 126 11.89 12.56 -12.91
CA ASP A 126 11.58 13.89 -13.41
C ASP A 126 10.07 14.17 -13.30
N ARG A 127 9.24 13.14 -13.51
CA ARG A 127 7.79 13.22 -13.21
C ARG A 127 7.51 13.43 -11.73
N ALA A 128 8.27 12.80 -10.83
CA ALA A 128 8.02 12.90 -9.39
C ALA A 128 8.38 14.30 -8.90
N ILE A 129 9.46 14.86 -9.42
CA ILE A 129 9.86 16.25 -9.22
C ILE A 129 8.76 17.18 -9.70
N ARG A 130 8.21 16.95 -10.89
CA ARG A 130 7.13 17.77 -11.44
C ARG A 130 5.87 17.69 -10.56
N ALA A 131 5.42 16.50 -10.21
CA ALA A 131 4.25 16.30 -9.33
C ALA A 131 4.44 16.98 -7.97
N ALA A 132 5.63 16.88 -7.37
CA ALA A 132 5.95 17.55 -6.11
C ALA A 132 5.94 19.08 -6.22
N ARG A 133 6.42 19.64 -7.35
CA ARG A 133 6.43 21.09 -7.60
C ARG A 133 5.04 21.65 -7.90
N GLU A 134 4.32 20.97 -8.78
CA GLU A 134 3.02 21.40 -9.31
C GLU A 134 1.87 21.01 -8.36
N ARG A 135 2.15 20.14 -7.38
CA ARG A 135 1.16 19.57 -6.46
C ARG A 135 0.05 18.84 -7.20
N ASP A 136 0.44 18.15 -8.27
CA ASP A 136 -0.46 17.38 -9.12
C ASP A 136 0.02 15.94 -9.23
N VAL A 137 -0.48 15.09 -8.32
CA VAL A 137 -0.25 13.65 -8.38
C VAL A 137 -1.17 12.95 -9.40
N GLN A 138 -2.22 13.59 -9.90
CA GLN A 138 -3.23 12.95 -10.75
C GLN A 138 -2.64 12.54 -12.10
N GLU A 139 -1.64 13.27 -12.58
CA GLU A 139 -0.90 12.90 -13.78
C GLU A 139 -0.10 11.59 -13.59
N TRP A 140 0.43 11.35 -12.39
CA TRP A 140 1.11 10.09 -12.06
C TRP A 140 0.13 8.92 -12.08
N VAL A 141 -1.05 9.10 -11.47
CA VAL A 141 -2.13 8.10 -11.41
C VAL A 141 -2.61 7.71 -12.82
N ARG A 142 -2.63 8.65 -13.77
CA ARG A 142 -3.02 8.39 -15.17
C ARG A 142 -1.96 7.67 -15.99
N PHE A 143 -0.68 7.82 -15.64
CA PHE A 143 0.44 7.34 -16.46
C PHE A 143 0.94 5.96 -16.03
N THR A 144 0.86 5.66 -14.73
CA THR A 144 1.13 4.32 -14.25
C THR A 144 -0.11 3.45 -14.46
N ALA A 145 -0.05 2.54 -15.41
CA ALA A 145 -0.72 1.24 -15.32
C ALA A 145 -0.17 0.44 -14.12
N TYR A 146 -0.14 1.05 -12.93
CA TYR A 146 -0.11 0.39 -11.63
C TYR A 146 -1.53 -0.11 -11.28
N ASP A 147 -2.29 -0.42 -12.32
CA ASP A 147 -3.69 -0.87 -12.27
C ASP A 147 -3.85 -2.26 -11.65
N GLU A 148 -2.76 -2.91 -11.22
CA GLU A 148 -2.82 -4.16 -10.46
C GLU A 148 -3.08 -3.96 -8.96
N ILE A 149 -3.00 -2.72 -8.46
CA ILE A 149 -3.40 -2.34 -7.10
C ILE A 149 -4.48 -1.26 -7.17
N VAL A 150 -5.33 -1.28 -8.20
CA VAL A 150 -6.71 -0.83 -8.02
C VAL A 150 -7.40 -1.99 -7.30
N PRO A 151 -8.20 -1.73 -6.25
CA PRO A 151 -9.07 -2.77 -5.74
C PRO A 151 -9.81 -3.43 -6.91
N TRP A 152 -9.81 -4.76 -6.97
CA TRP A 152 -10.45 -5.50 -8.07
C TRP A 152 -11.92 -5.14 -8.26
N SER A 153 -12.53 -4.48 -7.28
CA SER A 153 -13.95 -4.58 -7.00
C SER A 153 -14.84 -4.25 -8.19
N GLY A 154 -14.33 -3.61 -9.27
CA GLY A 154 -15.16 -3.27 -10.43
C GLY A 154 -16.29 -2.32 -10.02
N THR A 155 -16.18 -1.81 -8.80
CA THR A 155 -17.15 -0.99 -8.12
C THR A 155 -16.66 0.44 -8.23
N THR A 156 -17.59 1.33 -8.51
CA THR A 156 -17.41 2.78 -8.35
C THR A 156 -17.46 3.21 -6.86
N GLU A 157 -17.48 2.24 -5.94
CA GLU A 157 -17.56 2.46 -4.49
C GLU A 157 -16.28 3.11 -3.95
N ALA A 158 -16.48 4.02 -3.00
CA ALA A 158 -15.37 4.70 -2.35
C ALA A 158 -14.56 3.70 -1.49
N PRO A 159 -13.22 3.69 -1.58
CA PRO A 159 -12.38 2.85 -0.73
C PRO A 159 -12.72 3.03 0.75
N GLY A 160 -12.93 1.91 1.45
CA GLY A 160 -13.30 1.89 2.87
C GLY A 160 -14.78 2.13 3.18
N SER A 161 -15.65 2.31 2.17
CA SER A 161 -17.11 2.31 2.40
C SER A 161 -17.60 0.91 2.84
N PRO A 162 -18.75 0.82 3.54
CA PRO A 162 -19.33 -0.48 3.88
C PRO A 162 -19.57 -1.38 2.67
N GLU A 163 -19.96 -0.79 1.53
CA GLU A 163 -20.18 -1.48 0.26
C GLU A 163 -18.84 -2.03 -0.27
N PHE A 164 -17.80 -1.20 -0.28
CA PHE A 164 -16.47 -1.59 -0.70
C PHE A 164 -15.93 -2.76 0.12
N CYS A 165 -16.07 -2.68 1.46
CA CYS A 165 -15.65 -3.76 2.35
C CYS A 165 -16.40 -5.06 2.07
N ARG A 166 -17.73 -5.00 1.84
CA ARG A 166 -18.51 -6.20 1.45
C ARG A 166 -18.05 -6.78 0.13
N SER A 167 -17.82 -5.94 -0.88
CA SER A 167 -17.32 -6.34 -2.20
C SER A 167 -15.96 -7.03 -2.10
N VAL A 168 -15.06 -6.51 -1.27
CA VAL A 168 -13.76 -7.14 -1.01
C VAL A 168 -13.91 -8.48 -0.29
N ASP A 169 -14.80 -8.59 0.70
CA ASP A 169 -15.03 -9.86 1.41
C ASP A 169 -15.60 -10.95 0.50
N VAL A 170 -16.58 -10.59 -0.35
CA VAL A 170 -17.12 -11.50 -1.39
C VAL A 170 -15.99 -11.94 -2.31
N PHE A 171 -15.17 -11.01 -2.80
CA PHE A 171 -14.04 -11.33 -3.65
C PHE A 171 -13.05 -12.29 -2.97
N ILE A 172 -12.69 -12.02 -1.72
CA ILE A 172 -11.75 -12.87 -0.97
C ILE A 172 -12.31 -14.29 -0.85
N ARG A 173 -13.61 -14.44 -0.56
CA ARG A 173 -14.24 -15.76 -0.42
C ARG A 173 -14.32 -16.53 -1.74
N GLU A 174 -14.68 -15.86 -2.81
CA GLU A 174 -14.91 -16.51 -4.10
C GLU A 174 -13.61 -16.77 -4.87
N TYR A 175 -12.65 -15.84 -4.79
CA TYR A 175 -11.47 -15.82 -5.65
C TYR A 175 -10.14 -15.91 -4.89
N ALA A 176 -10.14 -15.80 -3.57
CA ALA A 176 -8.95 -15.92 -2.73
C ALA A 176 -9.20 -16.74 -1.46
N ALA A 177 -10.04 -17.78 -1.55
CA ALA A 177 -10.50 -18.58 -0.41
C ALA A 177 -9.34 -19.15 0.45
N SER A 178 -8.17 -19.36 -0.15
CA SER A 178 -6.96 -19.80 0.55
C SER A 178 -6.46 -18.83 1.63
N LEU A 179 -6.85 -17.55 1.56
CA LEU A 179 -6.50 -16.53 2.56
C LEU A 179 -7.42 -16.57 3.78
N VAL A 180 -8.65 -17.06 3.64
CA VAL A 180 -9.70 -17.00 4.69
C VAL A 180 -9.21 -17.60 6.02
N PRO A 181 -8.62 -18.81 6.09
CA PRO A 181 -8.17 -19.37 7.37
C PRO A 181 -7.04 -18.56 8.02
N GLY A 182 -6.24 -17.83 7.21
CA GLY A 182 -5.21 -16.94 7.71
C GLY A 182 -5.81 -15.65 8.27
N LEU A 183 -6.75 -15.05 7.53
CA LEU A 183 -7.46 -13.84 7.95
C LEU A 183 -8.28 -14.07 9.22
N GLU A 184 -9.04 -15.17 9.30
CA GLU A 184 -9.80 -15.54 10.50
C GLU A 184 -8.89 -15.72 11.72
N ARG A 185 -7.73 -16.37 11.54
CA ARG A 185 -6.77 -16.59 12.63
C ARG A 185 -6.17 -15.28 13.14
N VAL A 186 -5.86 -14.35 12.24
CA VAL A 186 -5.18 -13.08 12.57
C VAL A 186 -6.18 -12.06 13.10
N LEU A 187 -7.30 -11.88 12.43
CA LEU A 187 -8.25 -10.81 12.69
C LEU A 187 -9.41 -11.24 13.60
N GLY A 188 -9.69 -12.54 13.70
CA GLY A 188 -10.73 -13.07 14.58
C GLY A 188 -12.11 -12.47 14.28
N SER A 189 -12.76 -11.93 15.31
CA SER A 189 -14.06 -11.28 15.18
C SER A 189 -14.05 -10.07 14.25
N LEU A 190 -12.92 -9.37 14.11
CA LEU A 190 -12.80 -8.22 13.19
C LEU A 190 -13.01 -8.65 11.73
N TYR A 191 -12.59 -9.87 11.36
CA TYR A 191 -12.88 -10.40 10.04
C TYR A 191 -14.37 -10.77 9.92
N LEU A 192 -14.92 -11.43 10.94
CA LEU A 192 -16.31 -11.92 10.93
C LEU A 192 -17.37 -10.80 11.00
N GLU A 193 -17.06 -9.67 11.61
CA GLU A 193 -17.96 -8.51 11.71
C GLU A 193 -18.25 -7.86 10.35
N HIS A 194 -17.30 -7.90 9.42
CA HIS A 194 -17.53 -7.44 8.05
C HIS A 194 -18.39 -8.42 7.23
N LEU A 195 -18.54 -9.66 7.72
CA LEU A 195 -19.27 -10.74 7.07
C LEU A 195 -20.73 -10.84 7.52
N ALA A 196 -21.11 -10.16 8.61
CA ALA A 196 -22.49 -10.16 9.08
C ALA A 196 -23.35 -9.25 8.18
N PRO A 197 -24.49 -9.73 7.63
CA PRO A 197 -25.44 -8.84 6.99
C PRO A 197 -25.92 -7.84 8.04
N ARG A 198 -25.70 -6.55 7.80
CA ARG A 198 -26.31 -5.51 8.64
C ARG A 198 -27.81 -5.51 8.36
N PRO A 199 -28.67 -5.43 9.40
CA PRO A 199 -30.12 -5.41 9.24
C PRO A 199 -30.59 -4.20 8.44
#